data_AF-A0A6P4E376-F1
#
_entry.id   AF-A0A6P4E376-F1
#
_cell.length_a   1.000
_cell.length_b   1.000
_cell.length_c   1.000
_cell.angle_alpha   90.00
_cell.angle_beta   90.00
_cell.angle_gamma   90.00
#
_symmetry.space_group_name_H-M   'P 1'
#
loop_
_entity.id
_entity.type
_entity.pdbx_description
1 polymer ?
#
loop_
_entity_poly.entity_id
_entity_poly.type
_entity_poly.pdbx_seq_one_letter_code
_entity_poly.pdbx_strand_id
1 'polypeptide(L)'
;MQPVPVAKSWKKRSLEVEETEFGRSLQRVQELFGKPVKWAKECEGEIGKFEEELIHCYQRYPNEPLQCSNLARRYHRFVFARQNAEISKIRVDPEGSGEPRTSRSSKNTKNPH
;
A
#
# COMPACT_ATOMS: atom_id res chain seq x y z
N MET A 1 2.01 -41.70 -27.92
CA MET A 1 2.45 -40.35 -28.36
C MET A 1 3.54 -39.88 -27.39
N GLN A 2 4.79 -39.73 -27.85
CA GLN A 2 5.85 -39.15 -27.02
C GLN A 2 5.72 -37.62 -27.03
N PRO A 3 5.88 -36.93 -25.88
CA PRO A 3 5.78 -35.48 -25.83
C PRO A 3 6.95 -34.85 -26.60
N VAL A 4 6.61 -34.04 -27.61
CA VAL A 4 7.55 -33.40 -28.52
C VAL A 4 8.50 -32.48 -27.72
N PRO A 5 9.83 -32.54 -27.92
CA PRO A 5 10.82 -31.74 -27.17
C PRO A 5 10.61 -30.22 -27.27
N VAL A 6 9.84 -29.79 -28.27
CA VAL A 6 9.36 -28.42 -28.47
C VAL A 6 8.53 -27.94 -27.27
N ALA A 7 7.68 -28.77 -26.65
CA ALA A 7 6.84 -28.32 -25.53
C ALA A 7 7.67 -27.86 -24.31
N LYS A 8 8.83 -28.47 -24.06
CA LYS A 8 9.74 -28.07 -22.97
C LYS A 8 10.48 -26.76 -23.29
N SER A 9 10.86 -26.54 -24.54
CA SER A 9 11.54 -25.30 -24.96
C SER A 9 10.58 -24.10 -24.95
N TRP A 10 9.31 -24.32 -25.31
CA TRP A 10 8.27 -23.29 -25.23
C TRP A 10 7.92 -22.92 -23.80
N LYS A 11 7.85 -23.88 -22.88
CA LYS A 11 7.63 -23.61 -21.45
C LYS A 11 8.76 -22.77 -20.84
N LYS A 12 10.01 -23.04 -21.21
CA LYS A 12 11.15 -22.23 -20.76
C LYS A 12 11.07 -20.80 -21.32
N ARG A 13 10.78 -20.67 -22.61
CA ARG A 13 10.67 -19.38 -23.29
C ARG A 13 9.48 -18.55 -22.79
N SER A 14 8.35 -19.18 -22.48
CA SER A 14 7.19 -18.45 -21.93
C SER A 14 7.50 -17.89 -20.55
N LEU A 15 8.18 -18.66 -19.70
CA LEU A 15 8.61 -18.19 -18.38
C LEU A 15 9.58 -17.00 -18.46
N GLU A 16 10.56 -17.06 -19.37
CA GLU A 16 11.51 -15.96 -19.59
C GLU A 16 10.78 -14.68 -20.05
N VAL A 17 9.80 -14.81 -20.95
CA VAL A 17 8.97 -13.67 -21.38
C VAL A 17 8.13 -13.12 -20.21
N GLU A 18 7.48 -14.00 -19.44
CA GLU A 18 6.71 -13.60 -18.26
C GLU A 18 7.56 -12.83 -17.24
N GLU A 19 8.77 -13.31 -16.93
CA GLU A 19 9.68 -12.62 -16.00
C GLU A 19 10.09 -11.23 -16.52
N THR A 20 10.39 -11.11 -17.82
CA THR A 20 10.77 -9.82 -18.40
C THR A 20 9.62 -8.81 -18.41
N GLU A 21 8.41 -9.25 -18.75
CA GLU A 21 7.23 -8.38 -18.78
C GLU A 21 6.74 -8.04 -17.36
N PHE A 22 6.93 -8.95 -16.39
CA PHE A 22 6.73 -8.66 -14.98
C PHE A 22 7.69 -7.57 -14.49
N GLY A 23 8.99 -7.69 -14.80
CA GLY A 23 9.99 -6.68 -14.44
C GLY A 23 9.66 -5.31 -15.01
N ARG A 24 9.27 -5.25 -16.29
CA ARG A 24 8.84 -4.01 -16.97
C ARG A 24 7.59 -3.40 -16.35
N SER A 25 6.60 -4.24 -16.02
CA SER A 25 5.37 -3.80 -15.37
C SER A 25 5.65 -3.26 -13.97
N LEU A 26 6.50 -3.94 -13.21
CA LEU A 26 6.91 -3.53 -11.88
C LEU A 26 7.66 -2.19 -11.93
N GLN A 27 8.58 -2.02 -12.87
CA GLN A 27 9.29 -0.75 -13.07
C GLN A 27 8.32 0.38 -13.38
N ARG A 28 7.38 0.18 -14.30
CA ARG A 28 6.37 1.19 -14.64
C ARG A 28 5.51 1.58 -13.43
N VAL A 29 5.11 0.61 -12.61
CA VAL A 29 4.38 0.86 -11.36
C VAL A 29 5.24 1.69 -10.40
N GLN A 30 6.51 1.35 -10.25
CA GLN A 30 7.43 2.10 -9.39
C GLN A 30 7.73 3.52 -9.89
N GLU A 31 7.73 3.75 -11.20
CA GLU A 31 7.88 5.09 -11.79
C GLU A 31 6.63 5.94 -11.55
N LEU A 32 5.43 5.35 -11.69
CA LEU A 32 4.16 6.06 -11.52
C LEU A 32 3.83 6.34 -10.05
N PHE A 33 4.08 5.37 -9.16
CA PHE A 33 3.62 5.41 -7.77
C PHE A 33 4.77 5.48 -6.76
N GLY A 34 6.02 5.47 -7.22
CA GLY A 34 7.20 5.39 -6.37
C GLY A 34 7.58 3.96 -5.99
N LYS A 35 8.80 3.78 -5.48
CA LYS A 35 9.24 2.50 -4.91
C LYS A 35 8.50 2.24 -3.60
N PRO A 36 8.12 0.98 -3.30
CA PRO A 36 7.55 0.62 -2.00
C PRO A 36 8.44 1.13 -0.88
N VAL A 37 7.86 1.89 0.05
CA VAL A 37 8.62 2.61 1.07
C VAL A 37 9.10 1.65 2.15
N LYS A 38 10.36 1.81 2.60
CA LYS A 38 11.09 0.89 3.50
C LYS A 38 10.40 0.59 4.83
N TRP A 39 9.52 1.47 5.33
CA TRP A 39 8.82 1.27 6.62
C TRP A 39 7.92 0.03 6.61
N ALA A 40 7.48 -0.44 5.44
CA ALA A 40 6.75 -1.70 5.33
C ALA A 40 7.59 -2.87 5.88
N LYS A 41 8.92 -2.85 5.71
CA LYS A 41 9.83 -3.86 6.29
C LYS A 41 10.08 -3.66 7.78
N GLU A 42 10.17 -2.41 8.24
CA GLU A 42 10.38 -2.11 9.67
C GLU A 42 9.15 -2.41 10.52
N CYS A 43 7.96 -2.28 9.94
CA CYS A 43 6.68 -2.52 10.60
C CYS A 43 6.11 -3.91 10.30
N GLU A 44 6.78 -4.73 9.48
CA GLU A 44 6.30 -6.02 8.98
C GLU A 44 5.88 -6.95 10.12
N GLY A 45 6.68 -7.00 11.20
CA GLY A 45 6.39 -7.80 12.37
C GLY A 45 5.19 -7.31 13.20
N GLU A 46 4.94 -5.99 13.24
CA GLU A 46 3.78 -5.43 13.95
C GLU A 46 2.50 -5.62 13.11
N ILE A 47 2.59 -5.40 11.80
CA ILE A 47 1.52 -5.64 10.83
C ILE A 47 1.11 -7.11 10.87
N GLY A 48 2.07 -8.04 10.79
CA GLY A 48 1.78 -9.47 10.80
C GLY A 48 1.05 -9.93 12.06
N LYS A 49 1.39 -9.38 13.23
CA LYS A 49 0.66 -9.68 14.49
C LYS A 49 -0.79 -9.19 14.43
N PHE A 50 -1.02 -7.96 13.96
CA PHE A 50 -2.38 -7.44 13.82
C PHE A 50 -3.21 -8.23 12.82
N GLU A 51 -2.60 -8.64 11.71
CA GLU A 51 -3.25 -9.47 10.69
C GLU A 51 -3.62 -10.86 11.25
N GLU A 52 -2.71 -11.51 11.97
CA GLU A 52 -2.96 -12.79 12.61
C GLU A 52 -4.12 -12.71 13.63
N GLU A 53 -4.11 -11.70 14.50
CA GLU A 53 -5.21 -11.47 15.44
C GLU A 53 -6.55 -11.24 14.74
N LEU A 54 -6.55 -10.50 13.61
CA LEU A 54 -7.72 -10.24 12.80
C LEU A 54 -8.25 -11.51 12.11
N ILE A 55 -7.36 -12.30 11.50
CA ILE A 55 -7.70 -13.56 10.85
C ILE A 55 -8.33 -14.50 11.86
N HIS A 56 -7.71 -14.68 13.03
CA HIS A 56 -8.26 -15.51 14.10
C HIS A 56 -9.63 -15.00 14.57
N CYS A 57 -9.84 -13.69 14.67
CA CYS A 57 -11.13 -13.14 15.04
C CYS A 57 -12.20 -13.45 13.98
N TYR A 58 -11.92 -13.24 12.70
CA TYR A 58 -12.89 -13.54 11.63
C TYR A 58 -13.18 -15.03 11.49
N GLN A 59 -12.19 -15.89 11.72
CA GLN A 59 -12.40 -17.34 11.78
C GLN A 59 -13.31 -17.73 12.95
N ARG A 60 -13.20 -17.04 14.10
CA ARG A 60 -14.05 -17.27 15.26
C ARG A 60 -15.47 -16.73 15.09
N TYR A 61 -15.64 -15.62 14.36
CA TYR A 61 -16.90 -14.93 14.15
C TYR A 61 -17.22 -14.74 12.65
N PRO A 62 -17.42 -15.83 11.89
CA PRO A 62 -17.48 -15.79 10.42
C PRO A 62 -18.64 -14.95 9.87
N ASN A 63 -19.76 -14.87 10.60
CA ASN A 63 -20.95 -14.11 10.20
C ASN A 63 -21.17 -12.85 11.04
N GLU A 64 -20.24 -12.52 11.96
CA GLU A 64 -20.37 -11.38 12.86
C GLU A 64 -19.11 -10.50 12.82
N PRO A 65 -18.81 -9.86 11.67
CA PRO A 65 -17.58 -9.07 11.50
C PRO A 65 -17.47 -7.89 12.47
N LEU A 66 -18.60 -7.43 13.02
CA LEU A 66 -18.62 -6.36 14.03
C LEU A 66 -17.91 -6.75 15.34
N GLN A 67 -17.83 -8.05 15.68
CA GLN A 67 -17.06 -8.53 16.82
C GLN A 67 -15.57 -8.21 16.68
N CYS A 68 -15.07 -8.19 15.44
CA CYS A 68 -13.67 -7.92 15.12
C CYS A 68 -13.37 -6.44 14.87
N SER A 69 -14.38 -5.56 14.97
CA SER A 69 -14.26 -4.14 14.65
C SER A 69 -13.17 -3.41 15.44
N ASN A 70 -12.98 -3.76 16.71
CA ASN A 70 -11.95 -3.15 17.56
C ASN A 70 -10.53 -3.57 17.16
N LEU A 71 -10.34 -4.81 16.69
CA LEU A 71 -9.08 -5.29 16.13
C LEU A 71 -8.81 -4.59 14.79
N ALA A 72 -9.81 -4.51 13.92
CA ALA A 72 -9.68 -3.86 12.62
C ALA A 72 -9.34 -2.37 12.76
N ARG A 73 -9.96 -1.70 13.73
CA ARG A 73 -9.66 -0.30 14.04
C ARG A 73 -8.22 -0.10 14.50
N ARG A 74 -7.67 -1.01 15.33
CA ARG A 74 -6.28 -0.94 15.81
C ARG A 74 -5.30 -1.12 14.65
N TYR A 75 -5.51 -2.14 13.83
CA TYR A 75 -4.73 -2.38 12.62
C TYR A 75 -4.70 -1.14 11.70
N HIS A 76 -5.87 -0.63 11.31
CA HIS A 76 -5.95 0.52 10.42
C HIS A 76 -5.35 1.79 11.02
N ARG A 77 -5.54 2.04 12.32
CA ARG A 77 -4.90 3.19 12.98
C ARG A 77 -3.39 3.11 12.93
N PHE A 78 -2.83 1.93 13.17
CA PHE A 78 -1.38 1.72 13.10
C PHE A 78 -0.85 1.99 11.68
N VAL A 79 -1.47 1.36 10.66
CA VAL A 79 -1.06 1.53 9.26
C VAL A 79 -1.16 2.99 8.82
N PHE A 80 -2.28 3.65 9.09
CA PHE A 80 -2.47 5.05 8.68
C PHE A 80 -1.56 6.03 9.44
N ALA A 81 -1.27 5.77 10.72
CA ALA A 81 -0.32 6.60 11.47
C ALA A 81 1.07 6.54 10.83
N ARG A 82 1.53 5.33 10.47
CA ARG A 82 2.82 5.14 9.78
C ARG A 82 2.82 5.79 8.39
N GLN A 83 1.79 5.57 7.59
CA GLN A 83 1.65 6.19 6.27
C GLN A 83 1.66 7.72 6.35
N ASN A 84 0.90 8.30 7.27
CA ASN A 84 0.84 9.74 7.43
C ASN A 84 2.19 10.31 7.87
N ALA A 85 2.91 9.64 8.79
CA ALA A 85 4.24 10.08 9.19
C ALA A 85 5.21 10.15 8.00
N GLU A 86 5.16 9.18 7.09
CA GLU A 86 6.02 9.13 5.90
C GLU A 86 5.61 10.15 4.85
N ILE A 87 4.31 10.31 4.59
CA ILE A 87 3.80 11.36 3.69
C ILE A 87 4.19 12.74 4.20
N SER A 88 4.14 12.96 5.52
CA SER A 88 4.57 14.21 6.14
C SER A 88 6.05 14.48 5.94
N LYS A 89 6.92 13.46 5.98
CA LYS A 89 8.36 13.64 5.69
C LYS A 89 8.61 14.10 4.25
N ILE A 90 7.92 13.48 3.30
CA ILE A 90 8.05 13.82 1.86
C ILE A 90 7.61 15.27 1.59
N ARG A 91 6.64 15.79 2.34
CA ARG A 91 6.15 17.17 2.16
C ARG A 91 7.06 18.25 2.76
N VAL A 92 8.04 17.87 3.60
CA VAL A 92 8.91 18.81 4.33
C VAL A 92 10.22 19.08 3.59
N ASP A 93 10.59 18.27 2.59
CA ASP A 93 11.71 18.58 1.69
C ASP A 93 11.23 19.28 0.40
N PRO A 94 11.26 20.62 0.38
CA PRO A 94 11.53 21.35 -0.85
C PRO A 94 12.62 22.40 -0.59
N GLU A 95 13.87 22.08 -0.91
CA GLU A 95 14.78 23.13 -1.39
C GLU A 95 14.84 23.05 -2.91
N GLY A 96 14.05 23.91 -3.59
CA GLY A 96 14.21 24.14 -5.02
C GLY A 96 12.97 24.55 -5.82
N SER A 97 12.44 25.75 -5.54
CA SER A 97 11.55 26.58 -6.40
C SER A 97 10.07 26.19 -6.57
N GLY A 98 9.18 27.15 -6.28
CA GLY A 98 7.86 27.24 -6.91
C GLY A 98 6.63 27.37 -5.99
N GLU A 99 6.51 28.51 -5.30
CA GLU A 99 5.31 29.13 -4.72
C GLU A 99 4.48 28.43 -3.60
N PRO A 100 4.13 29.15 -2.52
CA PRO A 100 3.22 28.63 -1.50
C PRO A 100 1.78 28.58 -2.02
N ARG A 101 1.17 27.39 -2.08
CA ARG A 101 -0.29 27.28 -2.13
C ARG A 101 -0.86 27.73 -0.80
N THR A 102 -1.24 29.01 -0.76
CA THR A 102 -2.00 29.61 0.35
C THR A 102 -3.26 28.79 0.60
N SER A 103 -3.32 28.15 1.77
CA SER A 103 -4.56 27.63 2.33
C SER A 103 -5.46 28.83 2.61
N ARG A 104 -6.43 29.07 1.72
CA ARG A 104 -7.44 30.12 1.88
C ARG A 104 -8.35 29.75 3.05
N SER A 105 -7.95 30.18 4.24
CA SER A 105 -8.82 30.26 5.41
C SER A 105 -9.84 31.38 5.16
N SER A 106 -11.02 31.03 4.66
CA SER A 106 -12.15 31.97 4.62
C SER A 106 -12.78 32.04 6.00
N LYS A 107 -12.33 33.02 6.79
CA LYS A 107 -13.09 33.52 7.94
C LYS A 107 -13.99 34.67 7.50
N ASN A 108 -15.22 34.62 8.01
CA ASN A 108 -16.21 35.70 8.21
C ASN A 108 -16.97 36.28 7.00
N THR A 109 -18.28 36.04 7.04
CA THR A 109 -19.26 37.15 7.00
C THR A 109 -20.29 36.96 8.12
N LYS A 110 -20.16 37.80 9.16
CA LYS A 110 -21.30 38.26 9.98
C LYS A 110 -22.33 38.91 9.05
N ASN A 111 -23.63 38.68 9.26
CA ASN A 111 -24.61 39.75 9.51
C ASN A 111 -26.07 39.22 9.73
N PRO A 112 -26.98 40.08 10.25
CA PRO A 112 -27.88 39.75 11.35
C PRO A 112 -29.33 39.48 10.91
N HIS A 113 -30.14 38.99 11.85
CA HIS A 113 -31.54 39.40 12.01
C HIS A 113 -31.96 39.25 13.47
#